data_AF-A0A9P1G4Z5-F1
#
_entry.id   AF-A0A9P1G4Z5-F1
#
_cell.length_a   1.000
_cell.length_b   1.000
_cell.length_c   1.000
_cell.angle_alpha   90.00
_cell.angle_beta   90.00
_cell.angle_gamma   90.00
#
_symmetry.space_group_name_H-M   'P 1'
#
loop_
_entity.id
_entity.type
_entity.pdbx_description
1 polymer ?
#
loop_
_entity_poly.entity_id
_entity_poly.type
_entity_poly.pdbx_seq_one_letter_code
_entity_poly.pdbx_strand_id
1 'polypeptide(L)'
;MLRIARFDQIVNEAAKYRPSPEFRVQWSTERLLSSRKHVAGDPENTKGLPEDSLKTSEPEHCGSLTIRMPAGAVGHGGLYHSQSPEAYFTHCPGLNVVVPRGPRQAKGLLLAAVRSPDPTLVLEPKVLYRQAVEDVPVDDFELPIGKAEVLKEGTDVTLIGWGNQVNRLLQAAQLAEKQGISCEVLDLQSLVPWDEETVIASVEKTGRCVLAHEAPKTCGFGAELAATLQDKCFLKLEALGIAIGDLAGTCPESLRLGLAARGRCAKLKLI
;
A
#
# COMPACT_ATOMS: atom_id res chain seq x y z
N MET A 1 -12.03 24.36 -1.26
CA MET A 1 -10.86 25.30 -1.25
C MET A 1 -9.57 24.50 -1.02
N LEU A 2 -8.46 24.77 -1.72
CA LEU A 2 -7.16 24.11 -1.49
C LEU A 2 -6.26 24.99 -0.61
N ARG A 3 -5.37 24.37 0.17
CA ARG A 3 -4.29 25.07 0.87
C ARG A 3 -2.97 24.30 0.73
N ILE A 4 -1.86 25.03 0.65
CA ILE A 4 -0.52 24.42 0.74
C ILE A 4 -0.35 23.91 2.17
N ALA A 5 -0.12 22.60 2.33
CA ALA A 5 0.10 21.99 3.63
C ALA A 5 1.31 21.07 3.60
N ARG A 6 2.05 21.08 4.70
CA ARG A 6 3.11 20.10 4.97
C ARG A 6 2.51 18.82 5.56
N PHE A 7 3.22 17.71 5.38
CA PHE A 7 2.76 16.40 5.87
C PHE A 7 2.56 16.40 7.40
N ASP A 8 3.46 17.06 8.15
CA ASP A 8 3.38 17.20 9.61
C ASP A 8 2.13 17.97 10.08
N GLN A 9 1.74 19.01 9.34
CA GLN A 9 0.53 19.80 9.65
C GLN A 9 -0.74 18.97 9.48
N ILE A 10 -0.82 18.18 8.41
CA ILE A 10 -1.96 17.29 8.15
C ILE A 10 -2.09 16.22 9.23
N VAL A 11 -0.97 15.58 9.57
CA VAL A 11 -0.87 14.58 10.63
C VAL A 11 -1.39 15.13 11.96
N ASN A 12 -1.00 16.35 12.33
CA ASN A 12 -1.39 16.95 13.60
C ASN A 12 -2.86 17.41 13.62
N GLU A 13 -3.43 17.77 12.47
CA GLU A 13 -4.85 18.12 12.37
C GLU A 13 -5.77 16.92 12.42
N ALA A 14 -5.39 15.81 11.77
CA ALA A 14 -6.15 14.57 11.83
C ALA A 14 -6.32 14.07 13.28
N ALA A 15 -5.34 14.32 14.17
CA ALA A 15 -5.44 13.97 15.60
C ALA A 15 -6.58 14.71 16.34
N LYS A 16 -7.09 15.81 15.78
CA LYS A 16 -8.22 16.56 16.36
C LYS A 16 -9.58 15.96 15.99
N TYR A 17 -9.63 15.12 14.94
CA TYR A 17 -10.84 14.39 14.59
C TYR A 17 -11.03 13.25 15.60
N ARG A 18 -11.97 13.42 16.52
CA ARG A 18 -12.44 12.33 17.37
C ARG A 18 -13.61 11.63 16.68
N PRO A 19 -13.67 10.28 16.70
CA PRO A 19 -14.92 9.61 16.44
C PRO A 19 -15.97 10.05 17.48
N SER A 20 -17.25 9.97 17.12
CA SER A 20 -18.37 10.25 18.01
C SER A 20 -18.23 9.47 19.34
N PRO A 21 -18.75 9.98 20.47
CA PRO A 21 -18.48 9.46 21.81
C PRO A 21 -19.02 8.04 22.10
N GLU A 22 -19.51 7.31 21.10
CA GLU A 22 -20.02 5.94 21.23
C GLU A 22 -18.90 4.89 21.21
N PHE A 23 -17.78 5.19 21.86
CA PHE A 23 -16.68 4.23 22.04
C PHE A 23 -17.04 3.27 23.19
N ARG A 24 -17.89 2.27 22.89
CA ARG A 24 -18.15 1.15 23.79
C ARG A 24 -17.34 -0.04 23.28
N VAL A 25 -16.16 -0.27 23.86
CA VAL A 25 -15.42 -1.54 23.68
C VAL A 25 -16.25 -2.65 24.30
N GLN A 26 -17.18 -3.23 23.53
CA GLN A 26 -17.78 -4.51 23.85
C GLN A 26 -16.87 -5.58 23.25
N TRP A 27 -15.96 -6.13 24.05
CA TRP A 27 -15.47 -7.49 23.82
C TRP A 27 -16.66 -8.44 24.02
N SER A 28 -17.45 -8.60 22.98
CA SER A 28 -18.61 -9.47 22.99
C SER A 28 -18.23 -10.77 22.29
N THR A 29 -17.71 -11.72 23.08
CA THR A 29 -17.82 -13.14 22.72
C THR A 29 -19.27 -13.52 22.38
N GLU A 30 -20.27 -12.78 22.89
CA GLU A 30 -21.68 -12.97 22.55
C GLU A 30 -22.03 -12.66 21.08
N ARG A 31 -21.34 -11.73 20.40
CA ARG A 31 -21.62 -11.44 18.97
C ARG A 31 -21.11 -12.57 18.07
N LEU A 32 -19.89 -13.05 18.32
CA LEU A 32 -19.31 -14.26 17.68
C LEU A 32 -20.12 -15.54 18.01
N LEU A 33 -20.70 -15.64 19.20
CA LEU A 33 -21.58 -16.76 19.57
C LEU A 33 -22.99 -16.63 18.95
N SER A 34 -23.46 -15.40 18.68
CA SER A 34 -24.75 -15.16 18.03
C SER A 34 -24.72 -15.48 16.53
N SER A 35 -23.59 -15.22 15.84
CA SER A 35 -23.39 -15.64 14.45
C SER A 35 -23.20 -17.15 14.32
N ARG A 36 -22.61 -17.82 15.33
CA ARG A 36 -22.60 -19.30 15.40
C ARG A 36 -23.98 -19.94 15.54
N LYS A 37 -24.98 -19.25 16.12
CA LYS A 37 -26.35 -19.79 16.21
C LYS A 37 -27.05 -19.90 14.85
N HIS A 38 -26.56 -19.22 13.80
CA HIS A 38 -27.08 -19.36 12.44
C HIS A 38 -26.38 -20.46 11.63
N VAL A 39 -25.21 -20.94 12.08
CA VAL A 39 -24.39 -21.95 11.36
C VAL A 39 -24.44 -23.33 12.02
N ALA A 40 -24.84 -23.42 13.29
CA ALA A 40 -25.09 -24.70 13.96
C ALA A 40 -26.46 -25.28 13.56
N GLY A 41 -26.62 -25.59 12.27
CA GLY A 41 -27.63 -26.53 11.80
C GLY A 41 -27.23 -27.96 12.18
N ASP A 42 -28.22 -28.74 12.59
CA ASP A 42 -28.15 -30.16 12.95
C ASP A 42 -27.28 -30.97 11.96
N PRO A 43 -26.24 -31.71 12.40
CA PRO A 43 -25.30 -32.39 11.50
C PRO A 43 -25.92 -33.51 10.65
N GLU A 44 -27.20 -33.84 10.83
CA GLU A 44 -27.90 -34.85 10.03
C GLU A 44 -28.60 -34.32 8.77
N ASN A 45 -28.64 -33.01 8.51
CA ASN A 45 -29.42 -32.45 7.39
C ASN A 45 -28.63 -31.61 6.36
N THR A 46 -27.40 -32.00 6.03
CA THR A 46 -26.55 -31.32 5.03
C THR A 46 -26.56 -31.96 3.64
N LYS A 47 -27.50 -32.87 3.35
CA LYS A 47 -27.71 -33.36 1.98
C LYS A 47 -28.74 -32.51 1.25
N GLY A 48 -28.28 -31.48 0.54
CA GLY A 48 -29.11 -30.79 -0.46
C GLY A 48 -29.17 -29.26 -0.40
N LEU A 49 -28.17 -28.59 0.20
CA LEU A 49 -28.10 -27.13 0.09
C LEU A 49 -27.55 -26.73 -1.30
N PRO A 50 -28.23 -25.86 -2.06
CA PRO A 50 -27.72 -25.34 -3.33
C PRO A 50 -26.43 -24.54 -3.10
N GLU A 51 -25.47 -24.65 -4.03
CA GLU A 51 -24.15 -23.96 -3.99
C GLU A 51 -24.26 -22.41 -3.83
N ASP A 52 -25.45 -21.85 -4.05
CA ASP A 52 -25.79 -20.43 -3.93
C ASP A 52 -26.11 -19.95 -2.50
N SER A 53 -25.79 -20.77 -1.49
CA SER A 53 -26.03 -20.48 -0.05
C SER A 53 -24.83 -19.91 0.70
N LEU A 54 -23.66 -19.79 0.05
CA LEU A 54 -22.53 -18.97 0.48
C LEU A 54 -22.78 -17.47 0.19
N LYS A 55 -23.96 -16.97 0.55
CA LYS A 55 -24.19 -15.52 0.59
C LYS A 55 -23.35 -14.98 1.75
N THR A 56 -22.31 -14.25 1.39
CA THR A 56 -21.40 -13.50 2.26
C THR A 56 -22.18 -12.93 3.44
N SER A 57 -21.95 -13.47 4.63
CA SER A 57 -22.37 -12.81 5.87
C SER A 57 -21.87 -11.37 5.82
N GLU A 58 -22.70 -10.40 6.21
CA GLU A 58 -22.29 -9.00 6.43
C GLU A 58 -20.89 -8.97 7.08
N PRO A 59 -19.96 -8.13 6.61
CA PRO A 59 -18.60 -8.10 7.14
C PRO A 59 -18.66 -7.89 8.66
N GLU A 60 -18.16 -8.87 9.42
CA GLU A 60 -18.12 -8.78 10.87
C GLU A 60 -17.05 -7.76 11.27
N HIS A 61 -17.49 -6.56 11.67
CA HIS A 61 -16.58 -5.51 12.13
C HIS A 61 -16.14 -5.74 13.58
N CYS A 62 -14.83 -5.63 13.83
CA CYS A 62 -14.25 -5.89 15.16
C CYS A 62 -14.07 -4.63 16.02
N GLY A 63 -14.31 -3.44 15.47
CA GLY A 63 -14.33 -2.16 16.17
C GLY A 63 -13.32 -1.17 15.62
N SER A 64 -13.70 0.12 15.64
CA SER A 64 -12.88 1.20 15.09
C SER A 64 -11.67 1.48 15.99
N LEU A 65 -10.48 1.34 15.44
CA LEU A 65 -9.22 1.72 16.10
C LEU A 65 -8.22 2.21 15.05
N THR A 66 -7.83 3.48 15.13
CA THR A 66 -6.78 4.02 14.27
C THR A 66 -5.45 4.06 15.02
N ILE A 67 -4.48 3.29 14.55
CA ILE A 67 -3.09 3.33 15.06
C ILE A 67 -2.26 4.07 14.03
N ARG A 68 -1.47 5.03 14.49
CA ARG A 68 -0.59 5.84 13.64
C ARG A 68 0.84 5.62 14.06
N MET A 69 1.71 5.36 13.09
CA MET A 69 3.10 5.05 13.39
C MET A 69 4.04 5.71 12.38
N PRO A 70 4.96 6.58 12.83
CA PRO A 70 6.02 7.07 11.97
C PRO A 70 6.99 5.92 11.63
N ALA A 71 7.09 5.59 10.34
CA ALA A 71 7.88 4.47 9.83
C ALA A 71 9.00 4.94 8.87
N GLY A 72 9.93 4.05 8.57
CA GLY A 72 11.04 4.30 7.65
C GLY A 72 12.15 5.16 8.25
N ALA A 73 13.09 5.55 7.42
CA ALA A 73 14.40 6.02 7.82
C ALA A 73 14.64 7.47 7.38
N VAL A 74 15.40 8.24 8.19
CA VAL A 74 15.65 9.70 7.98
C VAL A 74 17.13 10.10 8.14
N GLY A 75 18.05 9.18 7.90
CA GLY A 75 19.51 9.39 7.93
C GLY A 75 20.18 9.21 9.29
N HIS A 76 19.50 9.54 10.39
CA HIS A 76 20.12 9.59 11.74
C HIS A 76 19.38 8.76 12.81
N GLY A 77 18.54 7.80 12.41
CA GLY A 77 17.69 7.03 13.34
C GLY A 77 18.35 5.80 13.98
N GLY A 78 19.47 5.33 13.43
CA GLY A 78 20.05 4.04 13.82
C GLY A 78 19.08 2.88 13.60
N LEU A 79 19.39 1.71 14.17
CA LEU A 79 18.65 0.47 13.90
C LEU A 79 17.19 0.54 14.34
N TYR A 80 16.91 0.95 15.59
CA TYR A 80 15.56 0.92 16.17
C TYR A 80 14.66 2.11 15.79
N HIS A 81 15.20 3.13 15.12
CA HIS A 81 14.40 4.27 14.64
C HIS A 81 14.47 4.43 13.13
N SER A 82 14.70 3.35 12.38
CA SER A 82 14.74 3.40 10.91
C SER A 82 14.01 2.23 10.26
N GLN A 83 13.26 1.46 11.03
CA GLN A 83 12.58 0.27 10.53
C GLN A 83 11.32 0.64 9.76
N SER A 84 11.06 -0.13 8.72
CA SER A 84 9.79 -0.16 7.98
C SER A 84 9.14 -1.51 8.32
N PRO A 85 8.28 -1.56 9.36
CA PRO A 85 7.76 -2.80 9.92
C PRO A 85 6.45 -3.27 9.26
N GLU A 86 6.11 -2.79 8.05
CA GLU A 86 4.84 -3.09 7.40
C GLU A 86 4.54 -4.60 7.35
N ALA A 87 5.53 -5.42 7.00
CA ALA A 87 5.35 -6.86 6.82
C ALA A 87 4.86 -7.59 8.08
N TYR A 88 5.22 -7.09 9.28
CA TYR A 88 4.74 -7.68 10.54
C TYR A 88 3.22 -7.52 10.70
N PHE A 89 2.68 -6.39 10.23
CA PHE A 89 1.25 -6.09 10.37
C PHE A 89 0.43 -6.64 9.21
N THR A 90 0.98 -6.67 8.00
CA THR A 90 0.26 -7.20 6.83
C THR A 90 -0.03 -8.70 6.93
N HIS A 91 0.70 -9.42 7.78
CA HIS A 91 0.45 -10.84 8.05
C HIS A 91 -0.74 -11.07 9.01
N CYS A 92 -1.28 -10.03 9.67
CA CYS A 92 -2.37 -10.16 10.62
C CYS A 92 -3.73 -9.92 9.93
N PRO A 93 -4.59 -10.94 9.78
CA PRO A 93 -5.91 -10.76 9.17
C PRO A 93 -6.80 -9.84 10.01
N GLY A 94 -7.66 -9.07 9.35
CA GLY A 94 -8.56 -8.12 10.00
C GLY A 94 -7.95 -6.75 10.33
N LEU A 95 -6.67 -6.53 10.00
CA LEU A 95 -6.06 -5.20 10.01
C LEU A 95 -6.11 -4.56 8.63
N ASN A 96 -6.45 -3.28 8.59
CA ASN A 96 -6.15 -2.43 7.43
C ASN A 96 -4.76 -1.82 7.62
N VAL A 97 -3.91 -1.85 6.59
CA VAL A 97 -2.55 -1.28 6.64
C VAL A 97 -2.35 -0.35 5.45
N VAL A 98 -2.18 0.95 5.72
CA VAL A 98 -2.03 1.99 4.69
C VAL A 98 -0.75 2.79 4.86
N VAL A 99 -0.15 3.22 3.74
CA VAL A 99 1.12 3.95 3.70
C VAL A 99 1.02 5.16 2.77
N PRO A 100 0.77 6.38 3.28
CA PRO A 100 0.68 7.58 2.45
C PRO A 100 2.03 8.00 1.83
N ARG A 101 2.01 8.48 0.58
CA ARG A 101 3.15 9.05 -0.16
C ARG A 101 3.30 10.58 -0.04
N GLY A 102 2.28 11.27 0.46
CA GLY A 102 2.25 12.74 0.50
C GLY A 102 1.11 13.34 1.35
N PRO A 103 1.10 14.66 1.60
CA PRO A 103 0.14 15.34 2.47
C PRO A 103 -1.33 15.15 2.07
N ARG A 104 -1.66 15.23 0.78
CA ARG A 104 -3.05 15.04 0.33
C ARG A 104 -3.53 13.63 0.65
N GLN A 105 -2.69 12.64 0.36
CA GLN A 105 -3.01 11.24 0.58
C GLN A 105 -3.09 10.92 2.09
N ALA A 106 -2.18 11.49 2.89
CA ALA A 106 -2.23 11.36 4.34
C ALA A 106 -3.54 11.88 4.92
N LYS A 107 -4.04 13.04 4.47
CA LYS A 107 -5.33 13.57 4.93
C LYS A 107 -6.47 12.58 4.61
N GLY A 108 -6.57 12.18 3.35
CA GLY A 108 -7.65 11.30 2.90
C GLY A 108 -7.64 9.93 3.57
N LEU A 109 -6.46 9.32 3.72
CA LEU A 109 -6.30 8.02 4.38
C LEU A 109 -6.50 8.10 5.90
N LEU A 110 -6.04 9.16 6.56
CA LEU A 110 -6.26 9.33 8.00
C LEU A 110 -7.75 9.51 8.30
N LEU A 111 -8.47 10.28 7.50
CA LEU A 111 -9.92 10.45 7.66
C LEU A 111 -10.67 9.14 7.37
N ALA A 112 -10.27 8.40 6.32
CA ALA A 112 -10.79 7.07 6.05
C ALA A 112 -10.53 6.10 7.22
N ALA A 113 -9.33 6.12 7.80
CA ALA A 113 -8.94 5.26 8.91
C ALA A 113 -9.69 5.55 10.20
N VAL A 114 -10.00 6.82 10.49
CA VAL A 114 -10.80 7.23 11.66
C VAL A 114 -12.27 6.84 11.50
N ARG A 115 -12.78 6.82 10.27
CA ARG A 115 -14.16 6.43 9.95
C ARG A 115 -14.33 4.93 9.76
N SER A 116 -13.23 4.21 9.54
CA SER A 116 -13.23 2.78 9.34
C SER A 116 -13.83 2.06 10.56
N PRO A 117 -14.75 1.11 10.35
CA PRO A 117 -15.30 0.29 11.42
C PRO A 117 -14.31 -0.78 11.94
N ASP A 118 -13.14 -0.90 11.28
CA ASP A 118 -12.12 -1.91 11.58
C ASP A 118 -10.75 -1.28 11.93
N PRO A 119 -9.89 -2.01 12.68
CA PRO A 119 -8.58 -1.54 13.07
C PRO A 119 -7.73 -1.18 11.84
N THR A 120 -7.26 0.05 11.82
CA THR A 120 -6.51 0.62 10.69
C THR A 120 -5.19 1.20 11.15
N LEU A 121 -4.10 0.67 10.61
CA LEU A 121 -2.74 1.11 10.82
C LEU A 121 -2.30 2.06 9.70
N VAL A 122 -1.96 3.28 10.07
CA VAL A 122 -1.42 4.30 9.16
C VAL A 122 0.08 4.44 9.41
N LEU A 123 0.87 3.93 8.47
CA LEU A 123 2.33 3.96 8.51
C LEU A 123 2.83 5.21 7.80
N GLU A 124 3.28 6.18 8.58
CA GLU A 124 3.62 7.52 8.10
C GLU A 124 5.13 7.62 7.80
N PRO A 125 5.57 7.74 6.54
CA PRO A 125 7.00 7.77 6.25
C PRO A 125 7.65 9.04 6.83
N LYS A 126 8.59 8.86 7.77
CA LYS A 126 9.19 9.98 8.53
C LYS A 126 9.88 11.02 7.65
N VAL A 127 10.43 10.61 6.53
CA VAL A 127 11.08 11.51 5.56
C VAL A 127 10.10 12.53 4.98
N LEU A 128 8.84 12.17 4.82
CA LEU A 128 7.81 13.02 4.21
C LEU A 128 7.37 14.15 5.14
N TYR A 129 7.50 14.00 6.46
CA TYR A 129 7.19 15.05 7.43
C TYR A 129 7.88 16.38 7.12
N ARG A 130 9.12 16.34 6.62
CA ARG A 130 9.92 17.54 6.32
C ARG A 130 10.01 17.85 4.83
N GLN A 131 9.90 16.83 3.97
CA GLN A 131 10.16 16.97 2.53
C GLN A 131 8.89 17.22 1.71
N ALA A 132 7.73 16.73 2.16
CA ALA A 132 6.54 16.72 1.32
C ALA A 132 5.65 17.95 1.59
N VAL A 133 5.39 18.70 0.53
CA VAL A 133 4.52 19.88 0.51
C VAL A 133 3.62 19.78 -0.71
N GLU A 134 2.31 19.80 -0.50
CA GLU A 134 1.30 19.65 -1.56
C GLU A 134 0.11 20.56 -1.30
N ASP A 135 -0.65 20.84 -2.36
CA ASP A 135 -1.97 21.45 -2.25
C ASP A 135 -2.98 20.42 -1.74
N VAL A 136 -3.50 20.67 -0.54
CA VAL A 136 -4.45 19.79 0.14
C VAL A 136 -5.82 20.47 0.23
N PRO A 137 -6.91 19.80 -0.19
CA PRO A 137 -8.26 20.31 0.05
C PRO A 137 -8.49 20.59 1.53
N VAL A 138 -9.07 21.76 1.83
CA VAL A 138 -9.53 22.14 3.17
C VAL A 138 -10.77 21.33 3.54
N ASP A 139 -11.65 21.13 2.55
CA ASP A 139 -12.91 20.42 2.68
C ASP A 139 -12.71 18.96 3.12
N ASP A 140 -13.76 18.40 3.70
CA ASP A 140 -13.76 17.01 4.14
C ASP A 140 -13.73 16.06 2.94
N PHE A 141 -12.78 15.11 2.95
CA PHE A 141 -12.68 14.07 1.93
C PHE A 141 -11.95 12.85 2.49
N GLU A 142 -12.22 11.70 1.91
CA GLU A 142 -11.55 10.44 2.22
C GLU A 142 -11.02 9.79 0.94
N LEU A 143 -10.01 8.95 1.10
CA LEU A 143 -9.51 8.09 0.04
C LEU A 143 -9.89 6.64 0.36
N PRO A 144 -10.36 5.87 -0.62
CA PRO A 144 -10.78 4.49 -0.38
C PRO A 144 -9.59 3.63 0.03
N ILE A 145 -9.71 2.94 1.17
CA ILE A 145 -8.74 1.93 1.59
C ILE A 145 -8.83 0.75 0.61
N GLY A 146 -7.68 0.20 0.21
CA GLY A 146 -7.61 -0.91 -0.74
C GLY A 146 -7.68 -0.52 -2.21
N LYS A 147 -7.46 0.75 -2.56
CA LYS A 147 -7.36 1.20 -3.96
C LYS A 147 -5.99 1.78 -4.27
N ALA A 148 -5.39 1.28 -5.35
CA ALA A 148 -4.13 1.80 -5.86
C ALA A 148 -4.37 2.99 -6.78
N GLU A 149 -3.34 3.82 -6.95
CA GLU A 149 -3.38 5.00 -7.82
C GLU A 149 -2.31 4.85 -8.92
N VAL A 150 -2.74 4.91 -10.19
CA VAL A 150 -1.81 5.06 -11.32
C VAL A 150 -1.46 6.54 -11.45
N LEU A 151 -0.24 6.89 -11.09
CA LEU A 151 0.26 8.28 -11.09
C LEU A 151 0.71 8.73 -12.47
N LYS A 152 1.14 7.77 -13.28
CA LYS A 152 1.68 7.99 -14.61
C LYS A 152 1.41 6.76 -15.45
N GLU A 153 0.77 6.96 -16.59
CA GLU A 153 0.57 5.92 -17.58
C GLU A 153 1.87 5.61 -18.33
N GLY A 154 2.10 4.34 -18.64
CA GLY A 154 3.21 3.92 -19.47
C GLY A 154 3.01 2.54 -20.10
N THR A 155 3.91 2.19 -21.02
CA THR A 155 3.75 0.98 -21.85
C THR A 155 4.90 -0.01 -21.75
N ASP A 156 6.10 0.40 -21.31
CA ASP A 156 7.28 -0.47 -21.36
C ASP A 156 7.56 -1.19 -20.03
N VAL A 157 7.29 -0.54 -18.89
CA VAL A 157 7.55 -1.11 -17.56
C VAL A 157 6.61 -0.52 -16.50
N THR A 158 6.11 -1.38 -15.62
CA THR A 158 5.30 -1.01 -14.44
C THR A 158 6.18 -0.87 -13.20
N LEU A 159 6.20 0.32 -12.61
CA LEU A 159 6.93 0.63 -11.37
C LEU A 159 5.93 0.71 -10.22
N ILE A 160 5.99 -0.22 -9.28
CA ILE A 160 5.07 -0.32 -8.14
C ILE A 160 5.81 0.05 -6.87
N GLY A 161 5.25 0.95 -6.07
CA GLY A 161 5.80 1.28 -4.76
C GLY A 161 4.74 1.82 -3.81
N TRP A 162 5.17 2.14 -2.60
CA TRP A 162 4.35 2.78 -1.57
C TRP A 162 5.18 3.73 -0.72
N GLY A 163 4.51 4.66 -0.04
CA GLY A 163 5.16 5.66 0.80
C GLY A 163 6.21 6.50 0.04
N ASN A 164 7.39 6.70 0.63
CA ASN A 164 8.41 7.53 0.01
C ASN A 164 9.05 6.93 -1.25
N GLN A 165 8.98 5.61 -1.44
CA GLN A 165 9.55 4.98 -2.64
C GLN A 165 8.83 5.41 -3.91
N VAL A 166 7.56 5.78 -3.84
CA VAL A 166 6.81 6.33 -4.97
C VAL A 166 7.47 7.61 -5.52
N ASN A 167 7.94 8.50 -4.63
CA ASN A 167 8.65 9.71 -5.05
C ASN A 167 9.98 9.39 -5.75
N ARG A 168 10.67 8.32 -5.33
CA ARG A 168 11.88 7.82 -5.99
C ARG A 168 11.56 7.23 -7.37
N LEU A 169 10.47 6.46 -7.47
CA LEU A 169 10.01 5.87 -8.74
C LEU A 169 9.60 6.92 -9.75
N LEU A 170 8.91 7.99 -9.34
CA LEU A 170 8.57 9.11 -10.22
C LEU A 170 9.84 9.79 -10.79
N GLN A 171 10.87 9.98 -9.97
CA GLN A 171 12.16 10.51 -10.43
C GLN A 171 12.86 9.54 -11.39
N ALA A 172 12.85 8.24 -11.08
CA ALA A 172 13.41 7.21 -11.95
C ALA A 172 12.67 7.17 -13.31
N ALA A 173 11.35 7.27 -13.31
CA ALA A 173 10.52 7.32 -14.51
C ALA A 173 10.86 8.54 -15.40
N GLN A 174 11.10 9.72 -14.80
CA GLN A 174 11.55 10.91 -15.55
C GLN A 174 12.93 10.73 -16.18
N LEU A 175 13.84 10.02 -15.51
CA LEU A 175 15.17 9.72 -16.06
C LEU A 175 15.11 8.67 -17.18
N ALA A 176 14.25 7.66 -17.04
CA ALA A 176 14.01 6.63 -18.04
C ALA A 176 13.36 7.19 -19.32
N GLU A 177 12.45 8.15 -19.18
CA GLU A 177 11.84 8.85 -20.33
C GLU A 177 12.86 9.58 -21.20
N LYS A 178 13.90 10.16 -20.59
CA LYS A 178 14.99 10.81 -21.34
C LYS A 178 15.75 9.83 -22.25
N GLN A 179 15.54 8.53 -22.07
CA GLN A 179 16.13 7.45 -22.85
C GLN A 179 15.10 6.74 -23.74
N GLY A 180 13.88 7.27 -23.81
CA GLY A 180 12.80 6.72 -24.64
C GLY A 180 12.09 5.51 -24.02
N ILE A 181 12.13 5.36 -22.69
CA ILE A 181 11.46 4.27 -21.98
C ILE A 181 10.22 4.83 -21.27
N SER A 182 9.05 4.28 -21.60
CA SER A 182 7.77 4.68 -21.02
C SER A 182 7.47 3.87 -19.75
N CYS A 183 7.63 4.49 -18.59
CA CYS A 183 7.36 3.86 -17.30
C CYS A 183 5.96 4.23 -16.78
N GLU A 184 5.17 3.22 -16.49
CA GLU A 184 3.97 3.32 -15.67
C GLU A 184 4.37 3.39 -14.19
N VAL A 185 3.80 4.30 -13.42
CA VAL A 185 4.09 4.42 -11.98
C VAL A 185 2.80 4.24 -11.19
N LEU A 186 2.81 3.22 -10.32
CA LEU A 186 1.68 2.80 -9.50
C LEU A 186 2.03 2.94 -8.02
N ASP A 187 1.18 3.67 -7.30
CA ASP A 187 1.21 3.76 -5.84
C ASP A 187 0.17 2.80 -5.26
N LEU A 188 0.61 1.84 -4.44
CA LEU A 188 -0.30 0.89 -3.82
C LEU A 188 -1.25 1.55 -2.83
N GLN A 189 -0.81 2.60 -2.12
CA GLN A 189 -1.54 3.28 -1.05
C GLN A 189 -1.88 2.41 0.18
N SER A 190 -2.44 1.23 -0.03
CA SER A 190 -2.91 0.25 0.93
C SER A 190 -2.20 -1.09 0.69
N LEU A 191 -1.63 -1.66 1.75
CA LEU A 191 -0.98 -2.97 1.71
C LEU A 191 -1.95 -4.09 2.11
N VAL A 192 -2.88 -3.79 3.02
CA VAL A 192 -3.97 -4.70 3.37
C VAL A 192 -5.27 -3.92 3.54
N PRO A 193 -6.33 -4.28 2.80
CA PRO A 193 -6.27 -4.99 1.52
C PRO A 193 -5.45 -4.18 0.49
N TRP A 194 -4.77 -4.84 -0.45
CA TRP A 194 -4.12 -4.16 -1.57
C TRP A 194 -4.92 -4.37 -2.85
N ASP A 195 -4.82 -3.43 -3.79
CA ASP A 195 -5.60 -3.42 -5.03
C ASP A 195 -4.98 -4.32 -6.09
N GLU A 196 -5.28 -5.60 -5.97
CA GLU A 196 -4.73 -6.62 -6.84
C GLU A 196 -5.14 -6.45 -8.32
N GLU A 197 -6.40 -6.07 -8.57
CA GLU A 197 -6.93 -5.91 -9.92
C GLU A 197 -6.15 -4.86 -10.71
N THR A 198 -5.95 -3.68 -10.12
CA THR A 198 -5.23 -2.56 -10.75
C THR A 198 -3.77 -2.92 -11.01
N VAL A 199 -3.12 -3.61 -10.06
CA VAL A 199 -1.72 -4.02 -10.19
C VAL A 199 -1.55 -5.05 -11.30
N ILE A 200 -2.39 -6.08 -11.34
CA ILE A 200 -2.34 -7.12 -12.39
C ILE A 200 -2.59 -6.48 -13.75
N ALA A 201 -3.62 -5.66 -13.91
CA ALA A 201 -3.92 -5.00 -15.18
C ALA A 201 -2.75 -4.16 -15.70
N SER A 202 -2.07 -3.44 -14.81
CA SER A 202 -0.86 -2.67 -15.15
C SER A 202 0.29 -3.57 -15.60
N VAL A 203 0.57 -4.64 -14.85
CA VAL A 203 1.68 -5.56 -15.18
C VAL A 203 1.41 -6.35 -16.47
N GLU A 204 0.16 -6.77 -16.70
CA GLU A 204 -0.22 -7.42 -17.95
C GLU A 204 -0.11 -6.48 -19.16
N LYS A 205 -0.32 -5.17 -18.97
CA LYS A 205 -0.18 -4.15 -20.01
C LYS A 205 1.27 -3.96 -20.45
N THR A 206 2.20 -3.90 -19.50
CA THR A 206 3.62 -3.59 -19.78
C THR A 206 4.50 -4.83 -19.96
N GLY A 207 4.09 -5.96 -19.39
CA GLY A 207 4.84 -7.22 -19.39
C GLY A 207 6.11 -7.20 -18.53
N ARG A 208 6.50 -6.07 -17.93
CA ARG A 208 7.68 -5.95 -17.06
C ARG A 208 7.32 -5.17 -15.82
N CYS A 209 7.80 -5.59 -14.66
CA CYS A 209 7.57 -4.81 -13.45
C CYS A 209 8.76 -4.72 -12.50
N VAL A 210 8.81 -3.62 -11.78
CA VAL A 210 9.77 -3.36 -10.70
C VAL A 210 9.01 -2.95 -9.46
N LEU A 211 9.19 -3.72 -8.38
CA LEU A 211 8.67 -3.43 -7.06
C LEU A 211 9.71 -2.63 -6.27
N ALA A 212 9.33 -1.51 -5.66
CA ALA A 212 10.22 -0.71 -4.82
C ALA A 212 9.65 -0.45 -3.43
N HIS A 213 10.39 -0.86 -2.39
CA HIS A 213 10.02 -0.65 -0.99
C HIS A 213 11.23 -0.37 -0.10
N GLU A 214 10.98 0.18 1.08
CA GLU A 214 12.02 0.53 2.06
C GLU A 214 12.28 -0.59 3.08
N ALA A 215 11.31 -1.48 3.31
CA ALA A 215 11.49 -2.63 4.21
C ALA A 215 12.63 -3.56 3.79
N PRO A 216 13.16 -4.37 4.73
CA PRO A 216 14.12 -5.42 4.41
C PRO A 216 13.64 -6.33 3.28
N LYS A 217 14.58 -6.78 2.44
CA LYS A 217 14.28 -7.70 1.33
C LYS A 217 13.68 -9.01 1.81
N THR A 218 14.22 -9.55 2.89
CA THR A 218 13.79 -10.83 3.45
C THR A 218 12.46 -10.66 4.17
N CYS A 219 11.47 -11.47 3.80
CA CYS A 219 10.12 -11.44 4.39
C CYS A 219 9.43 -10.06 4.32
N GLY A 220 9.78 -9.23 3.33
CA GLY A 220 9.09 -7.97 3.07
C GLY A 220 7.80 -8.17 2.27
N PHE A 221 6.91 -7.17 2.29
CA PHE A 221 5.66 -7.20 1.51
C PHE A 221 5.89 -7.29 0.00
N GLY A 222 7.04 -6.82 -0.50
CA GLY A 222 7.44 -7.01 -1.89
C GLY A 222 7.55 -8.47 -2.32
N ALA A 223 7.78 -9.40 -1.38
CA ALA A 223 7.81 -10.83 -1.67
C ALA A 223 6.41 -11.40 -1.97
N GLU A 224 5.40 -10.93 -1.23
CA GLU A 224 3.99 -11.31 -1.46
C GLU A 224 3.53 -10.84 -2.85
N LEU A 225 3.76 -9.57 -3.17
CA LEU A 225 3.47 -9.01 -4.49
C LEU A 225 4.19 -9.77 -5.60
N ALA A 226 5.46 -10.09 -5.41
CA ALA A 226 6.25 -10.85 -6.39
C ALA A 226 5.68 -12.26 -6.61
N ALA A 227 5.31 -12.97 -5.55
CA ALA A 227 4.71 -14.29 -5.64
C ALA A 227 3.37 -14.26 -6.36
N THR A 228 2.51 -13.31 -6.00
CA THR A 228 1.18 -13.16 -6.60
C THR A 228 1.24 -12.75 -8.07
N LEU A 229 2.16 -11.84 -8.43
CA LEU A 229 2.40 -11.48 -9.83
C LEU A 229 2.95 -12.65 -10.64
N GLN A 230 3.84 -13.45 -10.06
CA GLN A 230 4.37 -14.63 -10.74
C GLN A 230 3.28 -15.68 -10.98
N ASP A 231 2.34 -15.85 -10.05
CA ASP A 231 1.22 -16.79 -10.16
C ASP A 231 0.19 -16.31 -11.19
N LYS A 232 -0.29 -15.06 -11.06
CA LYS A 232 -1.39 -14.54 -11.87
C LYS A 232 -0.97 -13.99 -13.23
N CYS A 233 0.24 -13.45 -13.36
CA CYS A 233 0.74 -12.86 -14.60
C CYS A 233 1.79 -13.75 -15.31
N PHE A 234 1.91 -15.04 -14.94
CA PHE A 234 2.99 -15.94 -15.40
C PHE A 234 3.26 -15.89 -16.92
N LEU A 235 2.20 -15.87 -17.74
CA LEU A 235 2.31 -15.94 -19.20
C LEU A 235 2.66 -14.60 -19.87
N LYS A 236 2.40 -13.47 -19.20
CA LYS A 236 2.63 -12.12 -19.74
C LYS A 236 3.86 -11.45 -19.15
N LEU A 237 4.33 -11.93 -18.00
CA LEU A 237 5.45 -11.35 -17.28
C LEU A 237 6.79 -11.78 -17.91
N GLU A 238 7.41 -10.86 -18.63
CA GLU A 238 8.73 -11.03 -19.24
C GLU A 238 9.87 -10.85 -18.22
N ALA A 239 9.70 -9.94 -17.25
CA ALA A 239 10.69 -9.70 -16.20
C ALA A 239 10.07 -9.09 -14.93
N LEU A 240 10.54 -9.56 -13.77
CA LEU A 240 10.20 -9.05 -12.45
C LEU A 240 11.47 -8.66 -11.69
N GLY A 241 11.52 -7.43 -11.20
CA GLY A 241 12.59 -6.91 -10.36
C GLY A 241 12.08 -6.45 -9.00
N ILE A 242 12.90 -6.64 -7.95
CA ILE A 242 12.66 -6.04 -6.63
C ILE A 242 13.81 -5.10 -6.31
N ALA A 243 13.47 -3.87 -5.94
CA ALA A 243 14.36 -2.79 -5.58
C ALA A 243 14.13 -2.41 -4.10
N ILE A 244 15.18 -2.51 -3.28
CA ILE A 244 15.14 -2.08 -1.89
C ILE A 244 15.75 -0.69 -1.80
N GLY A 245 14.95 0.29 -1.40
CA GLY A 245 15.44 1.65 -1.20
C GLY A 245 15.99 1.81 0.20
N ASP A 246 17.30 1.65 0.37
CA ASP A 246 17.99 2.10 1.59
C ASP A 246 18.29 3.61 1.49
N LEU A 247 18.42 4.30 2.63
CA LEU A 247 18.71 5.75 2.72
C LEU A 247 19.95 6.19 1.94
N ALA A 248 20.83 5.25 1.60
CA ALA A 248 22.05 5.48 0.88
C ALA A 248 21.84 5.60 -0.63
N GLY A 249 20.84 6.35 -1.12
CA GLY A 249 20.77 6.91 -2.49
C GLY A 249 21.01 5.97 -3.67
N THR A 250 21.09 4.66 -3.46
CA THR A 250 21.55 3.68 -4.43
C THR A 250 20.30 3.13 -5.06
N CYS A 251 20.04 3.58 -6.28
CA CYS A 251 19.11 2.89 -7.16
C CYS A 251 19.58 1.42 -7.24
N PRO A 252 18.77 0.43 -6.81
CA PRO A 252 19.23 -0.95 -6.76
C PRO A 252 19.61 -1.43 -8.16
N GLU A 253 20.67 -2.23 -8.24
CA GLU A 253 21.18 -2.82 -9.48
C GLU A 253 20.11 -3.62 -10.27
N SER A 254 19.01 -4.00 -9.61
CA SER A 254 17.83 -4.62 -10.22
C SER A 254 17.11 -3.74 -11.24
N LEU A 255 17.15 -2.40 -11.12
CA LEU A 255 16.59 -1.51 -12.14
C LEU A 255 17.40 -1.57 -13.45
N ARG A 256 18.72 -1.83 -13.38
CA ARG A 256 19.54 -2.07 -14.58
C ARG A 256 19.15 -3.37 -15.30
N LEU A 257 18.85 -4.42 -14.54
CA LEU A 257 18.51 -5.74 -15.10
C LEU A 257 17.13 -5.74 -15.78
N GLY A 258 16.13 -5.09 -15.19
CA GLY A 258 14.79 -4.98 -15.78
C GLY A 258 14.77 -4.18 -17.10
N LEU A 259 15.59 -3.12 -17.19
CA LEU A 259 15.70 -2.26 -18.38
C LEU A 259 16.63 -2.85 -19.46
N ALA A 260 17.57 -3.73 -19.10
CA ALA A 260 18.54 -4.33 -20.01
C ALA A 260 17.97 -5.44 -20.93
N ALA A 261 16.73 -5.88 -20.72
CA ALA A 261 16.11 -6.97 -21.49
C ALA A 261 15.75 -6.58 -22.94
N ARG A 262 15.84 -5.29 -23.33
CA ARG A 262 15.95 -4.90 -24.74
C ARG A 262 17.43 -4.65 -25.02
N GLY A 263 18.04 -5.40 -25.94
CA GLY A 263 19.46 -5.31 -26.37
C GLY A 263 19.89 -3.98 -27.02
N ARG A 264 19.36 -2.85 -26.54
CA ARG A 264 19.73 -1.48 -26.87
C ARG A 264 19.56 -0.64 -25.60
N CYS A 265 20.52 -0.70 -24.67
CA CYS A 265 20.67 0.36 -23.67
C CYS A 265 22.13 0.59 -23.33
N ALA A 266 22.58 1.79 -23.68
CA ALA A 266 23.80 2.39 -23.20
C ALA A 266 23.84 2.31 -21.67
N LYS A 267 25.04 2.05 -21.14
CA LYS A 267 25.35 2.01 -19.70
C LYS A 267 24.72 3.20 -18.95
N LEU A 268 23.65 2.96 -18.19
CA LEU A 268 23.24 3.87 -17.11
C LEU A 268 24.21 3.70 -15.96
N LYS A 269 25.33 4.42 -16.03
CA LYS A 269 26.02 4.89 -14.83
C LYS A 269 25.27 6.12 -14.33
N LEU A 270 24.25 5.91 -13.50
CA LEU A 270 23.88 6.91 -12.51
C LEU A 270 24.91 6.78 -11.38
N ILE A 271 25.51 7.92 -11.04
CA ILE A 271 26.69 8.12 -10.20
C ILE A 271 26.45 7.56 -8.79
#